data_AF-A0A6G3X295-F1
#
_entry.id   AF-A0A6G3X295-F1
#
_cell.length_a   1.000
_cell.length_b   1.000
_cell.length_c   1.000
_cell.angle_alpha   90.00
_cell.angle_beta   90.00
_cell.angle_gamma   90.00
#
_symmetry.space_group_name_H-M   'P 1'
#
loop_
_entity.id
_entity.type
_entity.pdbx_description
1 polymer ?
#
loop_
_entity_poly.entity_id
_entity_poly.type
_entity_poly.pdbx_seq_one_letter_code
_entity_poly.pdbx_strand_id
1 'polypeptide(L)' 'ERAARRLAAEVGIDDVRAGLLPQDKVAAVRAWEAEGLRVLVVGDGVNDAPALAAAHTGIAMGRAGSDLALET' A
#
# COMPACT_ATOMS: atom_id res chain seq x y z
N GLU A 1 1.28 8.50 -13.54
CA GLU A 1 2.70 8.79 -13.22
C GLU A 1 2.98 10.27 -12.89
N ARG A 2 2.75 11.23 -13.80
CA ARG A 2 3.05 12.66 -13.56
C ARG A 2 2.47 13.23 -12.25
N ALA A 3 1.19 12.98 -11.97
CA ALA A 3 0.54 13.46 -10.74
C ALA A 3 1.17 12.88 -9.47
N ALA A 4 1.45 11.57 -9.45
CA ALA A 4 2.05 10.89 -8.30
C ALA A 4 3.46 11.40 -8.00
N ARG A 5 4.32 11.54 -9.03
CA ARG A 5 5.69 12.07 -8.86
C ARG A 5 5.72 13.52 -8.37
N ARG A 6 4.79 14.35 -8.84
CA ARG A 6 4.68 15.74 -8.39
C ARG A 6 4.40 15.80 -6.88
N LEU A 7 3.37 15.09 -6.42
CA LEU A 7 3.02 15.06 -5.00
C LEU A 7 4.16 14.49 -4.15
N ALA A 8 4.78 13.40 -4.61
CA ALA A 8 5.90 12.77 -3.92
C ALA A 8 7.07 13.74 -3.69
N ALA A 9 7.41 14.56 -4.68
CA ALA A 9 8.45 15.59 -4.54
C ALA A 9 8.10 16.67 -3.51
N GLU A 10 6.82 17.03 -3.37
CA GLU A 10 6.36 18.02 -2.38
C GLU A 10 6.46 17.51 -0.93
N VAL A 11 6.40 16.18 -0.73
CA VAL A 11 6.42 15.54 0.61
C VAL A 11 7.69 14.73 0.90
N GLY A 12 8.66 14.71 -0.02
CA GLY A 12 9.96 14.03 0.16
C GLY A 12 9.89 12.50 0.04
N ILE A 13 9.07 11.97 -0.86
CA ILE A 13 8.99 10.53 -1.18
C ILE A 13 9.81 10.23 -2.43
N ASP A 14 10.79 9.32 -2.30
CA ASP A 14 11.72 8.97 -3.37
C ASP A 14 11.29 7.77 -4.24
N ASP A 15 10.73 6.70 -3.64
CA ASP A 15 10.19 5.55 -4.38
C ASP A 15 8.71 5.80 -4.72
N VAL A 16 8.44 6.01 -6.02
CA VAL A 16 7.10 6.27 -6.53
C VAL A 16 6.74 5.26 -7.60
N ARG A 17 5.68 4.49 -7.33
CA ARG A 17 5.11 3.52 -8.26
C ARG A 17 3.67 3.91 -8.55
N ALA A 18 3.34 4.23 -9.80
CA ALA A 18 2.03 4.75 -10.20
C ALA A 18 1.38 3.86 -11.25
N GLY A 19 0.04 3.75 -11.21
CA GLY A 19 -0.70 2.91 -12.15
C GLY A 19 -0.62 1.40 -11.84
N LEU A 20 -0.35 1.05 -10.59
CA LEU A 20 -0.28 -0.33 -10.13
C LEU A 20 -1.65 -0.99 -10.09
N LEU A 21 -1.71 -2.24 -10.55
CA LEU A 21 -2.83 -3.14 -10.30
C LEU A 21 -2.76 -3.68 -8.86
N PRO A 22 -3.85 -4.23 -8.30
CA PRO A 22 -3.85 -4.77 -6.94
C PRO A 22 -2.73 -5.79 -6.68
N GLN A 23 -2.47 -6.70 -7.63
CA GLN A 23 -1.38 -7.69 -7.51
C GLN A 23 0.02 -7.05 -7.52
N ASP A 24 0.21 -5.93 -8.21
CA ASP A 24 1.51 -5.26 -8.24
C ASP A 24 1.82 -4.62 -6.89
N LYS A 25 0.79 -4.15 -6.17
CA LYS A 25 0.93 -3.65 -4.80
C LYS A 25 1.36 -4.77 -3.85
N VAL A 26 0.75 -5.96 -3.97
CA VAL A 26 1.15 -7.14 -3.18
C VAL A 26 2.59 -7.55 -3.49
N ALA A 27 2.96 -7.59 -4.76
CA ALA A 27 4.32 -7.92 -5.18
C ALA A 27 5.36 -6.95 -4.59
N ALA A 28 5.04 -5.65 -4.53
CA ALA A 28 5.89 -4.66 -3.89
C ALA A 28 6.10 -4.93 -2.40
N VAL A 29 5.03 -5.25 -1.67
CA VAL A 29 5.11 -5.64 -0.25
C VAL A 29 6.02 -6.86 -0.10
N ARG A 30 5.75 -7.94 -0.82
CA ARG A 30 6.52 -9.19 -0.72
C ARG A 30 8.01 -9.01 -1.08
N ALA A 31 8.33 -8.12 -2.02
CA ALA A 31 9.71 -7.82 -2.36
C ALA A 31 10.45 -7.20 -1.16
N TRP A 32 9.87 -6.19 -0.51
CA TRP A 32 10.47 -5.59 0.69
C TRP A 32 10.54 -6.56 1.86
N GLU A 33 9.55 -7.43 2.04
CA GLU A 33 9.62 -8.48 3.06
C GLU A 33 10.73 -9.50 2.79
N ALA A 34 10.97 -9.85 1.51
CA ALA A 34 12.06 -10.73 1.12
C ALA A 34 13.45 -10.11 1.37
N GLU A 35 13.54 -8.78 1.40
CA GLU A 35 14.73 -8.04 1.83
C GLU A 35 14.86 -7.97 3.37
N GLY A 36 13.94 -8.60 4.10
CA GLY A 36 13.93 -8.64 5.57
C GLY A 36 13.28 -7.41 6.22
N LEU A 37 12.59 -6.57 5.46
CA LEU A 37 11.92 -5.38 5.98
C LEU A 37 10.55 -5.72 6.58
N ARG A 38 10.19 -5.00 7.64
CA ARG A 38 8.83 -5.03 8.22
C ARG A 38 8.00 -3.97 7.50
N VAL A 39 6.98 -4.39 6.74
CA VAL A 39 6.22 -3.50 5.87
C VAL A 39 4.92 -3.05 6.53
N LEU A 40 4.73 -1.73 6.66
CA LEU A 40 3.45 -1.11 6.98
C LEU A 40 2.78 -0.67 5.68
N VAL A 41 1.52 -1.06 5.45
CA VAL A 41 0.72 -0.55 4.34
C VAL A 41 -0.39 0.34 4.89
N VAL A 42 -0.56 1.50 4.24
CA VAL A 42 -1.67 2.42 4.51
C VAL A 42 -2.46 2.57 3.21
N GLY A 43 -3.76 2.36 3.24
CA GLY A 43 -4.63 2.39 2.06
C GLY A 43 -6.08 2.65 2.41
N ASP A 44 -6.93 2.99 1.44
CA ASP A 44 -8.27 3.53 1.69
C ASP A 44 -9.43 2.55 1.41
N GLY A 45 -9.17 1.34 0.90
CA GLY A 45 -10.22 0.33 0.69
C GLY A 45 -9.84 -0.91 -0.12
N VAL A 46 -10.82 -1.44 -0.87
CA VAL A 46 -10.79 -2.74 -1.60
C VAL A 46 -9.57 -2.92 -2.51
N ASN A 47 -9.11 -1.85 -3.18
CA ASN A 47 -7.95 -1.92 -4.08
C ASN A 47 -6.62 -2.13 -3.35
N ASP A 48 -6.54 -1.73 -2.08
CA ASP A 48 -5.37 -1.90 -1.22
C ASP A 48 -5.51 -3.11 -0.29
N ALA A 49 -6.70 -3.68 -0.19
CA ALA A 49 -7.01 -4.83 0.65
C ALA A 49 -5.99 -5.98 0.57
N PRO A 50 -5.61 -6.44 -0.63
CA PRO A 50 -4.69 -7.57 -0.71
C PRO A 50 -3.28 -7.17 -0.22
N ALA A 51 -2.88 -5.92 -0.42
CA ALA A 51 -1.60 -5.39 0.06
C ALA A 51 -1.62 -5.14 1.56
N LEU A 52 -2.74 -4.65 2.12
CA LEU A 52 -2.96 -4.49 3.55
C LEU A 52 -2.90 -5.82 4.29
N ALA A 53 -3.52 -6.87 3.74
CA ALA A 53 -3.49 -8.23 4.29
C ALA A 53 -2.12 -8.91 4.13
N ALA A 54 -1.37 -8.57 3.07
CA ALA A 54 -0.03 -9.12 2.87
C ALA A 54 1.04 -8.49 3.78
N ALA A 55 0.79 -7.28 4.27
CA ALA A 55 1.74 -6.50 5.07
C ALA A 55 1.89 -7.04 6.49
N HIS A 56 2.99 -6.66 7.14
CA HIS A 56 3.17 -6.93 8.57
C HIS A 56 2.19 -6.13 9.43
N THR A 57 1.79 -4.95 8.98
CA THR A 57 0.79 -4.12 9.64
C THR A 57 0.04 -3.33 8.58
N GLY A 58 -1.29 -3.41 8.59
CA GLY A 58 -2.16 -2.66 7.69
C GLY A 58 -2.91 -1.55 8.44
N ILE A 59 -2.99 -0.36 7.85
CA ILE A 59 -3.86 0.73 8.30
C ILE A 59 -4.83 1.08 7.18
N ALA A 60 -6.10 0.77 7.39
CA ALA A 60 -7.16 1.10 6.45
C ALA A 60 -7.77 2.47 6.79
N MET A 61 -7.63 3.45 5.89
CA MET A 61 -8.13 4.82 6.05
C MET A 61 -9.48 4.99 5.34
N GLY A 62 -10.60 4.85 6.05
CA GLY A 62 -11.93 5.18 5.53
C GLY A 62 -13.05 4.29 6.08
N ARG A 63 -14.32 4.70 5.85
CA ARG A 63 -15.52 3.99 6.34
C ARG A 63 -15.63 2.56 5.77
N ALA A 64 -15.17 2.34 4.53
CA ALA A 64 -15.10 1.04 3.86
C ALA A 64 -13.84 0.22 4.20
N GLY A 65 -12.79 0.88 4.70
CA GLY A 65 -11.59 0.20 5.21
C GLY A 65 -11.85 -0.56 6.51
N SER A 66 -12.85 -0.10 7.29
CA SER A 66 -13.24 -0.72 8.56
C SER A 66 -13.78 -2.15 8.38
N ASP A 67 -14.68 -2.41 7.42
CA ASP A 67 -15.27 -3.75 7.26
C ASP A 67 -14.24 -4.78 6.79
N LEU A 68 -13.30 -4.37 5.95
CA LEU A 68 -12.29 -5.25 5.40
C LEU A 68 -11.09 -5.48 6.32
N ALA A 69 -10.80 -4.52 7.22
CA ALA A 69 -9.80 -4.68 8.27
C ALA A 69 -10.31 -5.55 9.44
N LEU A 70 -11.63 -5.73 9.55
CA LEU A 70 -12.27 -6.53 10.61
C LEU A 70 -12.32 -8.03 10.29
N GLU A 71 -12.16 -8.44 9.03
CA GLU A 71 -11.97 -9.85 8.65
C GLU A 71 -10.48 -10.19 8.57
N THR A 72 -9.87 -10.54 9.71
CA THR A 72 -8.73 -11.47 9.85
C THR A 72 -8.63 -11.99 11.28
#